data_AF-A0A5P9EQL7-F1
#
_entry.id   AF-A0A5P9EQL7-F1
#
_cell.length_a   1.000
_cell.length_b   1.000
_cell.length_c   1.000
_cell.angle_alpha   90.00
_cell.angle_beta   90.00
_cell.angle_gamma   90.00
#
_symmetry.space_group_name_H-M   'P 1'
#
loop_
_entity.id
_entity.type
_entity.pdbx_description
1 polymer ?
#
loop_
_entity_poly.entity_id
_entity_poly.type
_entity_poly.pdbx_seq_one_letter_code
_entity_poly.pdbx_strand_id
1 'polypeptide(L)'
;MKKVLAAIAVLAITIVVGLYGLNNYRKTQKQQLEMTSHLLASCVNQGILSLFQLQANDWRKNPEFYLQQQRALNEAVEALPQKILDGKPFKEWKYAVDICDKLTRNSNLQHITIFRPLTDLASFEMSDAATFKNRKSLRKRKKTIGALRESAQAADRYLKDLRSDINTQVQTYGFSAEEKAFIQKQINTEILDYYQQGNFSLNSVNVYLERLSTFYKLMAENPKAYTVRSGSLYFYNPELRGKVEGLNRVILQGENAFFANYTQILVRKQISSPGL
;
A
#
# COMPACT_ATOMS: atom_id res chain seq x y z
N MET A 1 63.84 24.43 -30.16
CA MET A 1 62.44 24.81 -30.43
C MET A 1 61.50 23.65 -30.77
N LYS A 2 61.81 22.75 -31.72
CA LYS A 2 60.92 21.62 -32.08
C LYS A 2 60.53 20.67 -30.92
N LYS A 3 61.47 20.35 -30.02
CA LYS A 3 61.20 19.47 -28.86
C LYS A 3 60.27 20.10 -27.81
N VAL A 4 60.33 21.42 -27.66
CA VAL A 4 59.45 22.19 -26.74
C VAL A 4 58.03 22.27 -27.31
N LEU A 5 57.90 22.55 -28.62
CA LEU A 5 56.61 22.51 -29.31
C LEU A 5 55.97 21.11 -29.29
N ALA A 6 56.77 20.05 -29.45
CA ALA A 6 56.28 18.67 -29.34
C ALA A 6 55.80 18.34 -27.92
N ALA A 7 56.52 18.77 -26.88
CA ALA A 7 56.11 18.58 -25.49
C ALA A 7 54.81 19.32 -25.16
N ILE A 8 54.65 20.57 -25.64
CA ILE A 8 53.43 21.37 -25.46
C ILE A 8 52.26 20.72 -26.21
N ALA A 9 52.47 20.22 -27.42
CA ALA A 9 51.43 19.54 -28.19
C ALA A 9 50.95 18.26 -27.50
N VAL A 10 51.85 17.45 -26.96
CA VAL A 10 51.50 16.25 -26.19
C VAL A 10 50.71 16.63 -24.94
N LEU A 11 51.15 17.66 -24.20
CA LEU A 11 50.46 18.13 -22.98
C LEU A 11 49.05 18.68 -23.29
N ALA A 12 48.89 19.40 -24.40
CA ALA A 12 47.59 19.87 -24.87
C ALA A 12 46.67 18.69 -25.23
N ILE A 13 47.18 17.65 -25.90
CA ILE A 13 46.40 16.44 -26.24
C ILE A 13 45.98 15.70 -24.97
N THR A 14 46.86 15.49 -23.98
CA THR A 14 46.48 14.84 -22.71
C THR A 14 45.45 15.64 -21.93
N ILE A 15 45.53 16.97 -21.92
CA ILE A 15 44.52 17.83 -21.29
C ILE A 15 43.17 17.68 -21.99
N VAL A 16 43.14 17.74 -23.33
CA VAL A 16 41.89 17.61 -24.11
C VAL A 16 41.27 16.22 -23.92
N VAL A 17 42.06 15.14 -23.98
CA VAL A 17 41.58 13.77 -23.74
C VAL A 17 41.10 13.60 -22.30
N GLY A 18 41.81 14.17 -21.32
CA GLY A 18 41.41 14.16 -19.91
C GLY A 18 40.10 14.89 -19.65
N LEU A 19 39.92 16.08 -20.23
CA LEU A 19 38.68 16.85 -20.14
C LEU A 19 37.51 16.14 -20.83
N TYR A 20 37.74 15.55 -22.00
CA TYR A 20 36.74 14.77 -22.71
C TYR A 20 36.31 13.53 -21.92
N GLY A 21 37.28 12.78 -21.38
CA GLY A 21 37.03 11.62 -20.52
C GLY A 21 36.25 11.99 -19.26
N LEU A 22 36.62 13.08 -18.59
CA LEU A 22 35.92 13.58 -17.41
C LEU A 22 34.47 13.99 -17.73
N ASN A 23 34.25 14.69 -18.86
CA ASN A 23 32.92 15.10 -19.28
C ASN A 23 32.04 13.90 -19.63
N ASN A 24 32.58 12.92 -20.36
CA ASN A 24 31.85 11.70 -20.71
C ASN A 24 31.53 10.84 -19.47
N TYR A 25 32.47 10.76 -18.52
CA TYR A 25 32.26 10.08 -17.24
C TYR A 25 31.11 10.74 -16.44
N ARG A 26 31.11 12.07 -16.31
CA ARG A 26 30.03 12.82 -15.65
C ARG A 26 28.68 12.61 -16.33
N LYS A 27 28.64 12.63 -17.66
CA LYS A 27 27.43 12.37 -18.44
C LYS A 27 26.90 10.96 -18.19
N THR A 28 27.78 9.97 -18.21
CA THR A 28 27.41 8.55 -17.96
C THR A 28 26.86 8.38 -16.54
N GLN A 29 27.54 8.93 -15.53
CA GLN A 29 27.08 8.90 -14.13
C GLN A 29 25.70 9.55 -13.96
N LYS A 30 25.49 10.72 -14.60
CA LYS A 30 24.19 11.39 -14.57
C LYS A 30 23.08 10.53 -15.20
N GLN A 31 23.34 9.94 -16.36
CA GLN A 31 22.38 9.06 -17.02
C GLN A 31 22.08 7.79 -16.19
N GLN A 32 23.11 7.22 -15.56
CA GLN A 32 22.96 6.07 -14.64
C GLN A 32 22.11 6.43 -13.41
N LEU A 33 22.34 7.60 -12.81
CA LEU A 33 21.54 8.09 -11.69
C LEU A 33 20.09 8.36 -12.10
N GLU A 34 19.88 8.98 -13.27
CA GLU A 34 18.53 9.22 -13.82
C GLU A 34 17.77 7.91 -14.02
N MET A 35 18.38 6.91 -14.68
CA MET A 35 17.77 5.57 -14.85
C MET A 35 17.45 4.91 -13.51
N THR A 36 18.38 4.95 -12.56
CA THR A 36 18.21 4.37 -11.21
C THR A 36 17.03 5.02 -10.49
N SER A 37 16.97 6.36 -10.50
CA SER A 37 15.88 7.11 -9.86
C SER A 37 14.54 6.86 -10.53
N HIS A 38 14.51 6.76 -11.86
CA HIS A 38 13.30 6.51 -12.63
C HIS A 38 12.74 5.10 -12.39
N LEU A 39 13.60 4.09 -12.27
CA LEU A 39 13.18 2.73 -11.90
C LEU A 39 12.51 2.72 -10.52
N LEU A 40 13.15 3.36 -9.53
CA LEU A 40 12.62 3.44 -8.16
C LEU A 40 11.29 4.19 -8.10
N ALA A 41 11.18 5.33 -8.77
CA ALA A 41 9.93 6.08 -8.88
C ALA A 41 8.84 5.24 -9.55
N SER A 42 9.17 4.54 -10.64
CA SER A 42 8.24 3.68 -11.36
C SER A 42 7.70 2.54 -10.51
N CYS A 43 8.54 1.85 -9.72
CA CYS A 43 8.07 0.75 -8.88
C CYS A 43 7.23 1.23 -7.68
N VAL A 44 7.58 2.37 -7.07
CA VAL A 44 6.72 3.02 -6.06
C VAL A 44 5.35 3.38 -6.66
N ASN A 45 5.33 3.92 -7.88
CA ASN A 45 4.11 4.24 -8.57
C ASN A 45 3.23 3.00 -8.83
N GLN A 46 3.82 1.88 -9.25
CA GLN A 46 3.07 0.63 -9.42
C GLN A 46 2.43 0.17 -8.10
N GLY A 47 3.15 0.26 -6.97
CA GLY A 47 2.59 -0.04 -5.65
C GLY A 47 1.38 0.84 -5.28
N ILE A 48 1.45 2.14 -5.58
CA ILE A 48 0.35 3.08 -5.38
C ILE A 48 -0.82 2.79 -6.32
N LEU A 49 -0.56 2.52 -7.60
CA LEU A 49 -1.61 2.17 -8.57
C LEU A 49 -2.36 0.90 -8.17
N SER A 50 -1.64 -0.12 -7.68
CA SER A 50 -2.25 -1.33 -7.11
C SER A 50 -3.16 -0.98 -5.92
N LEU A 51 -2.75 -0.10 -5.02
CA LEU A 51 -3.62 0.39 -3.94
C LEU A 51 -4.91 1.02 -4.49
N PHE A 52 -4.84 1.87 -5.52
CA PHE A 52 -6.04 2.49 -6.10
C PHE A 52 -7.01 1.45 -6.68
N GLN A 53 -6.49 0.41 -7.34
CA GLN A 53 -7.32 -0.70 -7.83
C GLN A 53 -8.01 -1.42 -6.67
N LEU A 54 -7.28 -1.68 -5.58
CA LEU A 54 -7.84 -2.31 -4.38
C LEU A 54 -8.90 -1.44 -3.70
N GLN A 55 -8.67 -0.12 -3.59
CA GLN A 55 -9.64 0.84 -3.06
C GLN A 55 -10.93 0.88 -3.90
N ALA A 56 -10.85 0.63 -5.21
CA ALA A 56 -12.01 0.63 -6.11
C ALA A 56 -12.81 -0.69 -6.08
N ASN A 57 -12.31 -1.72 -5.37
CA ASN A 57 -12.92 -3.04 -5.37
C ASN A 57 -14.22 -3.10 -4.54
N ASP A 58 -15.20 -3.85 -5.04
CA ASP A 58 -16.36 -4.29 -4.26
C ASP A 58 -16.00 -5.59 -3.54
N TRP A 59 -15.54 -5.46 -2.29
CA TRP A 59 -15.05 -6.57 -1.46
C TRP A 59 -16.06 -7.67 -1.19
N ARG A 60 -17.36 -7.41 -1.38
CA ARG A 60 -18.39 -8.43 -1.26
C ARG A 60 -18.53 -9.27 -2.53
N LYS A 61 -18.29 -8.66 -3.69
CA LYS A 61 -18.39 -9.34 -5.00
C LYS A 61 -17.10 -10.03 -5.38
N ASN A 62 -15.96 -9.40 -5.11
CA ASN A 62 -14.64 -9.88 -5.51
C ASN A 62 -13.68 -9.99 -4.31
N PRO A 63 -13.92 -10.93 -3.39
CA PRO A 63 -13.10 -11.08 -2.17
C PRO A 63 -11.63 -11.42 -2.46
N GLU A 64 -11.36 -12.17 -3.52
CA GLU A 64 -10.00 -12.61 -3.86
C GLU A 64 -9.21 -11.62 -4.72
N PHE A 65 -9.76 -10.42 -4.96
CA PHE A 65 -9.14 -9.43 -5.86
C PHE A 65 -7.72 -9.02 -5.42
N TYR A 66 -7.43 -9.04 -4.12
CA TYR A 66 -6.09 -8.74 -3.62
C TYR A 66 -5.02 -9.73 -4.11
N LEU A 67 -5.37 -11.00 -4.34
CA LEU A 67 -4.43 -11.99 -4.91
C LEU A 67 -4.16 -11.75 -6.40
N GLN A 68 -5.13 -11.18 -7.11
CA GLN A 68 -4.97 -10.78 -8.51
C GLN A 68 -4.06 -9.55 -8.61
N GLN A 69 -4.32 -8.53 -7.78
CA GLN A 69 -3.49 -7.33 -7.73
C GLN A 69 -2.06 -7.62 -7.27
N GLN A 70 -1.86 -8.55 -6.34
CA GLN A 70 -0.51 -8.98 -5.96
C GLN A 70 0.28 -9.55 -7.14
N ARG A 71 -0.34 -10.42 -7.95
CA ARG A 71 0.29 -10.98 -9.15
C ARG A 71 0.57 -9.89 -10.19
N ALA A 72 -0.43 -9.07 -10.48
CA ALA A 72 -0.30 -7.97 -11.44
C ALA A 72 0.81 -6.98 -11.03
N LEU A 73 0.93 -6.65 -9.75
CA LEU A 73 1.99 -5.78 -9.25
C LEU A 73 3.37 -6.41 -9.42
N ASN A 74 3.53 -7.70 -9.07
CA ASN A 74 4.79 -8.40 -9.24
C ASN A 74 5.22 -8.44 -10.71
N GLU A 75 4.32 -8.82 -11.61
CA GLU A 75 4.58 -8.88 -13.05
C GLU A 75 4.92 -7.49 -13.63
N ALA A 76 4.19 -6.46 -13.21
CA ALA A 76 4.44 -5.09 -13.65
C ALA A 76 5.84 -4.60 -13.23
N VAL A 77 6.25 -4.87 -11.98
CA VAL A 77 7.55 -4.44 -11.45
C VAL A 77 8.69 -5.25 -12.02
N GLU A 78 8.54 -6.58 -12.17
CA GLU A 78 9.57 -7.46 -12.75
C GLU A 78 9.93 -7.05 -14.19
N ALA A 79 8.96 -6.51 -14.93
CA ALA A 79 9.19 -6.02 -16.29
C ALA A 79 9.88 -4.63 -16.36
N LEU A 80 9.90 -3.84 -15.28
CA LEU A 80 10.43 -2.46 -15.30
C LEU A 80 11.93 -2.39 -15.63
N PRO A 81 12.81 -3.22 -15.02
CA PRO A 81 14.24 -3.09 -15.28
C PRO A 81 14.59 -3.25 -16.76
N GLN A 82 13.97 -4.22 -17.43
CA GLN A 82 14.22 -4.47 -18.85
C GLN A 82 13.67 -3.35 -19.76
N LYS A 83 12.62 -2.65 -19.34
CA LYS A 83 12.02 -1.55 -20.11
C LYS A 83 12.79 -0.23 -19.98
N ILE A 84 13.49 -0.04 -18.86
CA ILE A 84 14.15 1.24 -18.52
C ILE A 84 15.65 1.19 -18.80
N LEU A 85 16.32 0.06 -18.58
CA LEU A 85 17.76 -0.02 -18.74
C LEU A 85 18.18 0.15 -20.20
N ASP A 86 18.95 1.20 -20.46
CA ASP A 86 19.71 1.34 -21.70
C ASP A 86 21.17 0.90 -21.45
N GLY A 87 21.59 -0.17 -22.14
CA GLY A 87 22.94 -0.73 -22.05
C GLY A 87 23.13 -1.80 -20.98
N LYS A 88 24.34 -1.88 -20.40
CA LYS A 88 24.72 -2.93 -19.45
C LYS A 88 24.37 -2.55 -18.01
N PRO A 89 23.95 -3.51 -17.16
CA PRO A 89 23.73 -3.27 -15.74
C PRO A 89 24.99 -2.75 -15.04
N PHE A 90 24.82 -1.71 -14.24
CA PHE A 90 25.84 -1.14 -13.37
C PHE A 90 25.50 -1.40 -11.88
N LYS A 91 26.37 -1.00 -10.96
CA LYS A 91 26.26 -1.36 -9.54
C LYS A 91 24.98 -0.78 -8.91
N GLU A 92 24.76 0.51 -9.10
CA GLU A 92 23.63 1.28 -8.58
C GLU A 92 22.30 0.79 -9.18
N TRP A 93 22.33 0.33 -10.44
CA TRP A 93 21.19 -0.32 -11.06
C TRP A 93 20.74 -1.59 -10.33
N LYS A 94 21.70 -2.46 -9.96
CA LYS A 94 21.39 -3.68 -9.19
C LYS A 94 20.80 -3.34 -7.81
N TYR A 95 21.23 -2.24 -7.21
CA TYR A 95 20.64 -1.74 -5.96
C TYR A 95 19.18 -1.33 -6.16
N ALA A 96 18.89 -0.56 -7.22
CA ALA A 96 17.52 -0.16 -7.50
C ALA A 96 16.58 -1.34 -7.78
N VAL A 97 17.05 -2.37 -8.49
CA VAL A 97 16.27 -3.60 -8.73
C VAL A 97 15.92 -4.28 -7.40
N ASP A 98 16.90 -4.52 -6.52
CA ASP A 98 16.66 -5.17 -5.23
C ASP A 98 15.79 -4.31 -4.29
N ILE A 99 15.94 -2.99 -4.32
CA ILE A 99 15.03 -2.07 -3.61
C ILE A 99 13.61 -2.19 -4.14
N CYS A 100 13.41 -2.20 -5.47
CA CYS A 100 12.07 -2.34 -6.05
C CYS A 100 11.42 -3.66 -5.66
N ASP A 101 12.17 -4.76 -5.62
CA ASP A 101 11.66 -6.06 -5.15
C ASP A 101 11.20 -5.97 -3.69
N LYS A 102 11.99 -5.35 -2.81
CA LYS A 102 11.64 -5.17 -1.39
C LYS A 102 10.43 -4.26 -1.19
N LEU A 103 10.39 -3.11 -1.88
CA LEU A 103 9.25 -2.19 -1.82
C LEU A 103 7.96 -2.83 -2.35
N THR A 104 8.07 -3.68 -3.38
CA THR A 104 6.94 -4.42 -3.93
C THR A 104 6.42 -5.46 -2.96
N ARG A 105 7.32 -6.22 -2.31
CA ARG A 105 6.93 -7.16 -1.24
C ARG A 105 6.26 -6.44 -0.08
N ASN A 106 6.80 -5.31 0.37
CA ASN A 106 6.21 -4.52 1.45
C ASN A 106 4.83 -3.97 1.06
N SER A 107 4.68 -3.44 -0.14
CA SER A 107 3.40 -2.97 -0.67
C SER A 107 2.36 -4.09 -0.66
N ASN A 108 2.71 -5.27 -1.18
CA ASN A 108 1.84 -6.44 -1.17
C ASN A 108 1.46 -6.88 0.26
N LEU A 109 2.40 -6.89 1.20
CA LEU A 109 2.12 -7.22 2.60
C LEU A 109 1.15 -6.21 3.23
N GLN A 110 1.34 -4.92 2.94
CA GLN A 110 0.46 -3.87 3.43
C GLN A 110 -0.94 -3.99 2.82
N HIS A 111 -1.04 -4.24 1.50
CA HIS A 111 -2.30 -4.48 0.80
C HIS A 111 -3.05 -5.69 1.38
N ILE A 112 -2.37 -6.81 1.61
CA ILE A 112 -2.96 -8.00 2.25
C ILE A 112 -3.45 -7.68 3.66
N THR A 113 -2.66 -6.93 4.43
CA THR A 113 -3.00 -6.55 5.81
C THR A 113 -4.27 -5.70 5.87
N ILE A 114 -4.43 -4.77 4.91
CA ILE A 114 -5.59 -3.89 4.81
C ILE A 114 -6.82 -4.64 4.28
N PHE A 115 -6.69 -5.37 3.17
CA PHE A 115 -7.87 -5.81 2.42
C PHE A 115 -8.32 -7.24 2.68
N ARG A 116 -7.44 -8.16 3.09
CA ARG A 116 -7.85 -9.55 3.41
C ARG A 116 -8.91 -9.59 4.54
N PRO A 117 -8.78 -8.85 5.65
CA PRO A 117 -9.79 -8.88 6.70
C PRO A 117 -11.19 -8.40 6.26
N LEU A 118 -11.28 -7.54 5.23
CA LEU A 118 -12.56 -7.12 4.65
C LEU A 118 -13.31 -8.28 3.98
N THR A 119 -12.55 -9.19 3.36
CA THR A 119 -13.10 -10.43 2.77
C THR A 119 -13.67 -11.34 3.85
N ASP A 120 -12.92 -11.54 4.94
CA ASP A 120 -13.40 -12.35 6.06
C ASP A 120 -14.68 -11.77 6.66
N LEU A 121 -14.78 -10.43 6.75
CA LEU A 121 -15.99 -9.74 7.19
C LEU A 121 -17.18 -9.96 6.24
N ALA A 122 -16.93 -9.86 4.93
CA ALA A 122 -17.96 -10.01 3.89
C ALA A 122 -18.48 -11.46 3.74
N SER A 123 -17.84 -12.43 4.38
CA SER A 123 -18.24 -13.83 4.32
C SER A 123 -19.59 -14.10 5.03
N PHE A 124 -20.37 -15.04 4.49
CA PHE A 124 -21.66 -15.46 5.06
C PHE A 124 -21.55 -15.92 6.53
N GLU A 125 -20.41 -16.48 6.93
CA GLU A 125 -20.21 -16.94 8.31
C GLU A 125 -20.33 -15.81 9.34
N MET A 126 -19.98 -14.57 8.98
CA MET A 126 -20.07 -13.45 9.92
C MET A 126 -21.52 -13.18 10.32
N SER A 127 -22.43 -13.15 9.34
CA SER A 127 -23.86 -12.85 9.54
C SER A 127 -24.72 -14.07 9.89
N ASP A 128 -24.21 -15.29 9.79
CA ASP A 128 -24.98 -16.51 10.07
C ASP A 128 -25.36 -16.68 11.55
N ALA A 129 -26.65 -16.46 11.83
CA ALA A 129 -27.24 -16.59 13.15
C ALA A 129 -27.12 -18.00 13.75
N ALA A 130 -27.08 -19.06 12.92
CA ALA A 130 -26.96 -20.44 13.39
C ALA A 130 -25.65 -20.69 14.14
N THR A 131 -24.61 -19.92 13.84
CA THR A 131 -23.29 -20.08 14.43
C THR A 131 -23.01 -19.12 15.60
N PHE A 132 -23.98 -18.32 16.05
CA PHE A 132 -23.78 -17.37 17.16
C PHE A 132 -23.50 -18.06 18.51
N LYS A 133 -23.95 -19.30 18.71
CA LYS A 133 -23.63 -20.10 19.91
C LYS A 133 -22.37 -20.95 19.74
N ASN A 134 -21.82 -21.06 18.53
CA ASN A 134 -20.69 -21.91 18.24
C ASN A 134 -19.38 -21.24 18.70
N ARG A 135 -18.66 -21.88 19.65
CA ARG A 135 -17.40 -21.36 20.20
C ARG A 135 -16.32 -21.11 19.14
N LYS A 136 -16.22 -21.99 18.13
CA LYS A 136 -15.24 -21.85 17.03
C LYS A 136 -15.56 -20.63 16.17
N SER A 137 -16.82 -20.47 15.77
CA SER A 137 -17.26 -19.30 14.99
C SER A 137 -17.12 -18.00 15.79
N LEU A 138 -17.44 -18.00 17.09
CA LEU A 138 -17.21 -16.85 17.97
C LEU A 138 -15.73 -16.45 18.03
N ARG A 139 -14.82 -17.42 18.16
CA ARG A 139 -13.37 -17.16 18.13
C ARG A 139 -12.94 -16.59 16.78
N LYS A 140 -13.48 -17.10 15.66
CA LYS A 140 -13.21 -16.59 14.32
C LYS A 140 -13.69 -15.14 14.16
N ARG A 141 -14.91 -14.81 14.60
CA ARG A 141 -15.45 -13.44 14.58
C ARG A 141 -14.59 -12.47 15.39
N LYS A 142 -14.20 -12.86 16.61
CA LYS A 142 -13.30 -12.05 17.45
C LYS A 142 -11.96 -11.81 16.77
N LYS A 143 -11.36 -12.84 16.16
CA LYS A 143 -10.12 -12.73 15.40
C LYS A 143 -10.28 -11.79 14.20
N THR A 144 -11.37 -11.92 13.45
CA THR A 144 -11.67 -11.09 12.27
C THR A 144 -11.82 -9.63 12.66
N ILE A 145 -12.58 -9.33 13.72
CA ILE A 145 -12.71 -7.97 14.25
C ILE A 145 -11.36 -7.40 14.71
N GLY A 146 -10.51 -8.21 15.36
CA GLY A 146 -9.15 -7.82 15.71
C GLY A 146 -8.31 -7.46 14.48
N ALA A 147 -8.30 -8.34 13.46
CA ALA A 147 -7.59 -8.12 12.21
C ALA A 147 -8.11 -6.89 11.45
N LEU A 148 -9.41 -6.58 11.53
CA LEU A 148 -9.99 -5.37 10.94
C LEU A 148 -9.53 -4.08 11.64
N ARG A 149 -9.23 -4.13 12.95
CA ARG A 149 -8.62 -3.00 13.66
C ARG A 149 -7.18 -2.77 13.21
N GLU A 150 -6.40 -3.85 13.06
CA GLU A 150 -5.03 -3.79 12.51
C GLU A 150 -5.03 -3.26 11.06
N SER A 151 -5.94 -3.77 10.24
CA SER A 151 -6.22 -3.27 8.88
C SER A 151 -6.50 -1.77 8.88
N ALA A 152 -7.35 -1.29 9.79
CA ALA A 152 -7.69 0.13 9.86
C ALA A 152 -6.48 1.00 10.21
N GLN A 153 -5.62 0.53 11.12
CA GLN A 153 -4.38 1.23 11.46
C GLN A 153 -3.38 1.25 10.30
N ALA A 154 -3.27 0.14 9.56
CA ALA A 154 -2.42 0.06 8.38
C ALA A 154 -2.90 0.99 7.25
N ALA A 155 -4.23 1.08 7.05
CA ALA A 155 -4.84 2.02 6.11
C ALA A 155 -4.58 3.48 6.52
N ASP A 156 -4.82 3.82 7.79
CA ASP A 156 -4.62 5.17 8.32
C ASP A 156 -3.16 5.67 8.19
N ARG A 157 -2.19 4.76 8.32
CA ARG A 157 -0.76 5.08 8.22
C ARG A 157 -0.16 4.80 6.84
N TYR A 158 -0.94 4.42 5.83
CA TYR A 158 -0.43 3.88 4.56
C TYR A 158 0.71 4.71 3.96
N LEU A 159 0.45 6.00 3.72
CA LEU A 159 1.41 6.90 3.07
C LEU A 159 2.65 7.17 3.93
N LYS A 160 2.48 7.18 5.26
CA LYS A 160 3.59 7.34 6.20
C LYS A 160 4.50 6.11 6.19
N ASP A 161 3.91 4.92 6.24
CA ASP A 161 4.64 3.66 6.23
C ASP A 161 5.37 3.48 4.88
N LEU A 162 4.73 3.81 3.75
CA LEU A 162 5.37 3.82 2.42
C LEU A 162 6.60 4.75 2.36
N ARG A 163 6.46 5.98 2.87
CA ARG A 163 7.59 6.94 2.93
C ARG A 163 8.74 6.41 3.79
N SER A 164 8.41 5.79 4.92
CA SER A 164 9.40 5.18 5.81
C SER A 164 10.13 4.04 5.13
N ASP A 165 9.41 3.16 4.43
CA ASP A 165 9.97 2.03 3.71
C ASP A 165 10.92 2.49 2.59
N ILE A 166 10.51 3.47 1.77
CA ILE A 166 11.36 4.05 0.73
C ILE A 166 12.66 4.59 1.34
N ASN A 167 12.56 5.40 2.39
CA ASN A 167 13.74 5.96 3.04
C ASN A 167 14.64 4.86 3.61
N THR A 168 14.09 3.89 4.35
CA THR A 168 14.87 2.77 4.91
C THR A 168 15.57 1.97 3.82
N GLN A 169 14.88 1.65 2.71
CA GLN A 169 15.50 0.92 1.62
C GLN A 169 16.63 1.76 1.00
N VAL A 170 16.38 3.00 0.58
CA VAL A 170 17.41 3.85 -0.04
C VAL A 170 18.62 4.08 0.87
N GLN A 171 18.42 4.20 2.18
CA GLN A 171 19.52 4.40 3.14
C GLN A 171 20.40 3.17 3.33
N THR A 172 19.82 1.97 3.22
CA THR A 172 20.51 0.70 3.48
C THR A 172 21.55 0.36 2.39
N TYR A 173 21.36 0.84 1.16
CA TYR A 173 22.28 0.56 0.05
C TYR A 173 23.42 1.58 -0.03
N GLY A 174 24.52 1.15 -0.66
CA GLY A 174 25.76 1.91 -0.80
C GLY A 174 25.73 3.06 -1.81
N PHE A 175 24.61 3.77 -1.93
CA PHE A 175 24.54 5.04 -2.65
C PHE A 175 25.29 6.13 -1.88
N SER A 176 25.93 7.05 -2.58
CA SER A 176 26.47 8.28 -2.01
C SER A 176 25.36 9.19 -1.46
N ALA A 177 25.73 10.14 -0.61
CA ALA A 177 24.77 11.09 -0.03
C ALA A 177 24.05 11.91 -1.12
N GLU A 178 24.75 12.30 -2.19
CA GLU A 178 24.20 13.05 -3.31
C GLU A 178 23.17 12.22 -4.10
N GLU A 179 23.49 10.95 -4.39
CA GLU A 179 22.58 10.03 -5.08
C GLU A 179 21.33 9.76 -4.24
N LYS A 180 21.47 9.53 -2.93
CA LYS A 180 20.33 9.34 -2.01
C LYS A 180 19.41 10.55 -2.02
N ALA A 181 19.96 11.75 -1.93
CA ALA A 181 19.19 12.99 -1.97
C ALA A 181 18.48 13.17 -3.32
N PHE A 182 19.15 12.85 -4.42
CA PHE A 182 18.57 12.92 -5.77
C PHE A 182 17.43 11.91 -5.95
N ILE A 183 17.65 10.65 -5.58
CA ILE A 183 16.64 9.58 -5.64
C ILE A 183 15.41 9.96 -4.81
N GLN A 184 15.61 10.41 -3.56
CA GLN A 184 14.50 10.80 -2.69
C GLN A 184 13.72 11.98 -3.26
N LYS A 185 14.43 12.98 -3.80
CA LYS A 185 13.80 14.11 -4.49
C LYS A 185 12.95 13.63 -5.65
N GLN A 186 13.48 12.76 -6.50
CA GLN A 186 12.75 12.28 -7.69
C GLN A 186 11.51 11.46 -7.34
N ILE A 187 11.62 10.52 -6.40
CA ILE A 187 10.45 9.76 -5.93
C ILE A 187 9.38 10.70 -5.37
N ASN A 188 9.79 11.75 -4.63
CA ASN A 188 8.85 12.73 -4.10
C ASN A 188 8.18 13.52 -5.23
N THR A 189 8.96 14.16 -6.10
CA THR A 189 8.43 15.10 -7.09
C THR A 189 7.68 14.43 -8.23
N GLU A 190 8.09 13.22 -8.64
CA GLU A 190 7.41 12.49 -9.72
C GLU A 190 6.19 11.73 -9.23
N ILE A 191 6.21 11.25 -7.98
CA ILE A 191 5.18 10.34 -7.46
C ILE A 191 4.51 10.91 -6.22
N LEU A 192 5.21 10.95 -5.07
CA LEU A 192 4.55 11.13 -3.77
C LEU A 192 3.89 12.51 -3.59
N ASP A 193 4.35 13.54 -4.29
CA ASP A 193 3.78 14.89 -4.22
C ASP A 193 2.41 14.97 -4.90
N TYR A 194 2.08 14.06 -5.81
CA TYR A 194 0.76 13.96 -6.44
C TYR A 194 -0.29 13.28 -5.56
N TYR A 195 0.12 12.69 -4.42
CA TYR A 195 -0.78 11.94 -3.56
C TYR A 195 -0.85 12.53 -2.15
N GLN A 196 -1.99 12.33 -1.50
CA GLN A 196 -2.20 12.67 -0.10
C GLN A 196 -3.10 11.63 0.56
N GLN A 197 -3.03 11.59 1.89
CA GLN A 197 -3.99 10.82 2.68
C GLN A 197 -5.41 11.27 2.32
N GLY A 198 -6.28 10.30 2.04
CA GLY A 198 -7.69 10.57 1.77
C GLY A 198 -8.50 10.75 3.05
N ASN A 199 -9.82 10.70 2.91
CA ASN A 199 -10.76 10.90 4.02
C ASN A 199 -11.00 9.62 4.85
N PHE A 200 -10.09 8.64 4.78
CA PHE A 200 -10.17 7.46 5.63
C PHE A 200 -10.24 7.85 7.10
N SER A 201 -11.28 7.38 7.79
CA SER A 201 -11.51 7.67 9.21
C SER A 201 -11.34 6.43 10.06
N LEU A 202 -10.18 6.30 10.72
CA LEU A 202 -9.90 5.23 11.69
C LEU A 202 -10.97 5.18 12.79
N ASN A 203 -11.42 6.34 13.28
CA ASN A 203 -12.46 6.42 14.31
C ASN A 203 -13.79 5.84 13.84
N SER A 204 -14.23 6.18 12.63
CA SER A 204 -15.47 5.64 12.05
C SER A 204 -15.42 4.11 11.93
N VAL A 205 -14.29 3.57 11.46
CA VAL A 205 -14.06 2.11 11.40
C VAL A 205 -14.14 1.49 12.80
N ASN A 206 -13.46 2.07 13.79
CA ASN A 206 -13.45 1.55 15.17
C ASN A 206 -14.84 1.56 15.80
N VAL A 207 -15.64 2.62 15.60
CA VAL A 207 -17.02 2.70 16.11
C VAL A 207 -17.88 1.58 15.51
N TYR A 208 -17.76 1.33 14.21
CA TYR A 208 -18.48 0.23 13.56
C TYR A 208 -18.06 -1.14 14.12
N LEU A 209 -16.75 -1.38 14.25
CA LEU A 209 -16.21 -2.64 14.79
C LEU A 209 -16.60 -2.85 16.25
N GLU A 210 -16.72 -1.78 17.04
CA GLU A 210 -17.17 -1.86 18.43
C GLU A 210 -18.64 -2.26 18.53
N ARG A 211 -19.51 -1.70 17.66
CA ARG A 211 -20.91 -2.12 17.55
C ARG A 211 -21.01 -3.59 17.17
N LEU A 212 -20.23 -4.03 16.19
CA LEU A 212 -20.20 -5.41 15.73
C LEU A 212 -19.70 -6.36 16.83
N SER A 213 -18.64 -5.98 17.54
CA SER A 213 -18.12 -6.70 18.70
C SER A 213 -19.15 -6.83 19.82
N THR A 214 -19.83 -5.73 20.15
CA THR A 214 -20.89 -5.69 21.17
C THR A 214 -22.05 -6.61 20.79
N PHE A 215 -22.46 -6.61 19.52
CA PHE A 215 -23.51 -7.49 19.01
C PHE A 215 -23.16 -8.96 19.23
N TYR A 216 -21.99 -9.41 18.79
CA TYR A 216 -21.59 -10.81 18.97
C TYR A 216 -21.39 -11.17 20.44
N LYS A 217 -20.89 -10.24 21.26
CA LYS A 217 -20.76 -10.43 22.71
C LYS A 217 -22.13 -10.66 23.36
N LEU A 218 -23.13 -9.83 23.06
CA LEU A 218 -24.50 -10.00 23.55
C LEU A 218 -25.09 -11.36 23.17
N MET A 219 -24.89 -11.79 21.91
CA MET A 219 -25.36 -13.09 21.44
C MET A 219 -24.63 -14.27 22.07
N ALA A 220 -23.35 -14.12 22.39
CA ALA A 220 -22.54 -15.16 23.03
C ALA A 220 -22.82 -15.31 24.53
N GLU A 221 -23.06 -14.20 25.23
CA GLU A 221 -23.28 -14.17 26.68
C GLU A 221 -24.70 -14.58 27.08
N ASN A 222 -25.65 -14.53 26.14
CA ASN A 222 -27.06 -14.83 26.39
C ASN A 222 -27.59 -16.05 25.60
N PRO A 223 -26.91 -17.21 25.57
CA PRO A 223 -27.24 -18.31 24.66
C PRO A 223 -28.57 -18.99 24.97
N LYS A 224 -29.14 -18.82 26.16
CA LYS A 224 -30.45 -19.37 26.55
C LYS A 224 -31.62 -18.42 26.27
N ALA A 225 -31.34 -17.13 26.02
CA ALA A 225 -32.36 -16.11 25.87
C ALA A 225 -32.91 -15.97 24.44
N TYR A 226 -32.34 -16.74 23.49
CA TYR A 226 -32.81 -16.79 22.11
C TYR A 226 -32.62 -18.18 21.50
N THR A 227 -33.31 -18.43 20.39
CA THR A 227 -33.10 -19.56 19.51
C THR A 227 -33.08 -19.11 18.05
N VAL A 228 -32.61 -19.97 17.15
CA VAL A 228 -32.65 -19.73 15.70
C VAL A 228 -33.76 -20.61 15.12
N ARG A 229 -34.76 -20.02 14.46
CA ARG A 229 -35.86 -20.73 13.78
C ARG A 229 -35.90 -20.28 12.33
N SER A 230 -35.77 -21.21 11.40
CA SER A 230 -35.76 -20.92 9.94
C SER A 230 -34.80 -19.79 9.56
N GLY A 231 -33.59 -19.79 10.12
CA GLY A 231 -32.56 -18.76 9.89
C GLY A 231 -32.77 -17.43 10.62
N SER A 232 -33.89 -17.25 11.33
CA SER A 232 -34.21 -16.03 12.06
C SER A 232 -34.02 -16.18 13.56
N LEU A 233 -33.63 -15.10 14.24
CA LEU A 233 -33.52 -15.06 15.69
C LEU A 233 -34.89 -14.91 16.35
N TYR A 234 -35.21 -15.82 17.28
CA TYR A 234 -36.37 -15.72 18.15
C TYR A 234 -35.91 -15.52 19.59
N PHE A 235 -36.39 -14.46 20.25
CA PHE A 235 -35.98 -14.09 21.61
C PHE A 235 -37.06 -14.44 22.63
N TYR A 236 -36.66 -15.09 23.72
CA TYR A 236 -37.52 -15.33 24.88
C TYR A 236 -37.50 -14.14 25.86
N ASN A 237 -36.46 -13.31 25.80
CA ASN A 237 -36.30 -12.11 26.61
C ASN A 237 -36.54 -10.85 25.75
N PRO A 238 -37.59 -10.04 26.04
CA PRO A 238 -37.93 -8.86 25.26
C PRO A 238 -36.90 -7.72 25.39
N GLU A 239 -36.23 -7.59 26.53
CA GLU A 239 -35.18 -6.60 26.73
C GLU A 239 -33.95 -6.90 25.86
N LEU A 240 -33.53 -8.17 25.82
CA LEU A 240 -32.44 -8.62 24.95
C LEU A 240 -32.80 -8.39 23.48
N ARG A 241 -34.05 -8.72 23.10
CA ARG A 241 -34.55 -8.49 21.75
C ARG A 241 -34.39 -7.02 21.34
N GLY A 242 -34.87 -6.08 22.15
CA GLY A 242 -34.77 -4.66 21.86
C GLY A 242 -33.32 -4.18 21.68
N LYS A 243 -32.41 -4.64 22.55
CA LYS A 243 -30.97 -4.33 22.44
C LYS A 243 -30.36 -4.88 21.15
N VAL A 244 -30.63 -6.15 20.83
CA VAL A 244 -30.06 -6.82 19.66
C VAL A 244 -30.62 -6.26 18.36
N GLU A 245 -31.94 -6.07 18.25
CA GLU A 245 -32.58 -5.49 17.06
C GLU A 245 -32.12 -4.04 16.84
N GLY A 246 -32.06 -3.24 17.90
CA GLY A 246 -31.56 -1.86 17.84
C GLY A 246 -30.11 -1.79 17.34
N LEU A 247 -29.23 -2.63 17.88
CA LEU A 247 -27.84 -2.69 17.49
C LEU A 247 -27.66 -3.23 16.06
N ASN A 248 -28.38 -4.29 15.70
CA ASN A 248 -28.36 -4.86 14.35
C ASN A 248 -28.78 -3.82 13.29
N ARG A 249 -29.84 -3.05 13.56
CA ARG A 249 -30.27 -1.96 12.67
C ARG A 249 -29.15 -0.94 12.43
N VAL A 250 -28.47 -0.50 13.49
CA VAL A 250 -27.37 0.47 13.38
C VAL A 250 -26.15 -0.13 12.66
N ILE A 251 -25.86 -1.42 12.86
CA ILE A 251 -24.82 -2.14 12.13
C ILE A 251 -25.14 -2.18 10.63
N LEU A 252 -26.35 -2.61 10.25
CA LEU A 252 -26.76 -2.69 8.84
C LEU A 252 -26.73 -1.32 8.15
N GLN A 253 -27.19 -0.27 8.84
CA GLN A 253 -27.13 1.10 8.32
C GLN A 253 -25.68 1.61 8.15
N GLY A 254 -24.78 1.24 9.06
CA GLY A 254 -23.38 1.68 9.04
C GLY A 254 -22.47 0.85 8.12
N GLU A 255 -22.92 -0.29 7.64
CA GLU A 255 -22.08 -1.26 6.92
C GLU A 255 -21.56 -0.71 5.58
N ASN A 256 -22.42 -0.04 4.80
CA ASN A 256 -21.98 0.58 3.55
C ASN A 256 -20.95 1.69 3.79
N ALA A 257 -21.15 2.50 4.83
CA ALA A 257 -20.20 3.55 5.21
C ALA A 257 -18.86 2.94 5.67
N PHE A 258 -18.89 1.79 6.36
CA PHE A 258 -17.68 1.06 6.74
C PHE A 258 -16.86 0.63 5.53
N PHE A 259 -17.47 -0.03 4.54
CA PHE A 259 -16.76 -0.44 3.32
C PHE A 259 -16.33 0.76 2.47
N ALA A 260 -17.18 1.78 2.34
CA ALA A 260 -16.86 3.01 1.61
C ALA A 260 -15.71 3.80 2.23
N ASN A 261 -15.42 3.62 3.52
CA ASN A 261 -14.27 4.24 4.18
C ASN A 261 -12.94 3.73 3.59
N TYR A 262 -12.86 2.43 3.30
CA TYR A 262 -11.69 1.78 2.70
C TYR A 262 -11.44 2.18 1.24
N THR A 263 -12.38 2.87 0.58
CA THR A 263 -12.16 3.41 -0.77
C THR A 263 -11.45 4.78 -0.72
N GLN A 264 -11.20 5.32 0.48
CA GLN A 264 -10.73 6.69 0.71
C GLN A 264 -9.37 6.74 1.42
N ILE A 265 -8.57 5.67 1.33
CA ILE A 265 -7.25 5.57 2.00
C ILE A 265 -6.28 6.62 1.43
N LEU A 266 -6.10 6.62 0.12
CA LEU A 266 -5.25 7.55 -0.60
C LEU A 266 -6.06 8.23 -1.71
N VAL A 267 -5.77 9.51 -1.96
CA VAL A 267 -6.33 10.28 -3.07
C VAL A 267 -5.24 11.00 -3.85
N ARG A 268 -5.47 11.20 -5.14
CA ARG A 268 -4.62 12.09 -5.95
C ARG A 268 -4.99 13.53 -5.62
N LYS A 269 -4.01 14.38 -5.38
CA LYS A 269 -4.22 15.82 -5.20
C LYS A 269 -4.83 16.39 -6.47
N GLN A 270 -5.90 17.17 -6.34
CA GLN A 270 -6.34 18.03 -7.44
C GLN A 270 -5.28 19.10 -7.62
N ILE A 271 -4.59 19.07 -8.76
CA ILE A 271 -3.71 20.16 -9.14
C ILE A 271 -4.65 21.27 -9.56
N SER A 272 -4.80 22.30 -8.73
CA SER A 272 -5.42 23.55 -9.16
C SER A 272 -4.58 24.03 -10.34
N SER A 273 -5.10 23.93 -11.57
CA SER A 273 -4.51 24.68 -12.67
C SER A 273 -4.48 26.14 -12.23
N PRO A 274 -3.31 26.80 -12.14
CA PRO A 274 -3.33 28.25 -12.07
C PRO A 274 -4.07 28.72 -13.33
N GLY A 275 -5.09 29.55 -13.12
CA GLY A 275 -6.15 29.84 -14.09
C GLY A 275 -5.69 29.94 -15.55
N LEU A 276 -6.38 29.20 -16.41
CA LEU A 276 -6.63 29.60 -17.79
C LEU A 276 -7.73 30.65 -17.78
#